data_AF-A0A8H3W1Z2-F1
#
_entry.id   AF-A0A8H3W1Z2-F1
#
_cell.length_a   1.000
_cell.length_b   1.000
_cell.length_c   1.000
_cell.angle_alpha   90.00
_cell.angle_beta   90.00
_cell.angle_gamma   90.00
#
_symmetry.space_group_name_H-M   'P 1'
#
loop_
_entity.id
_entity.type
_entity.pdbx_description
1 polymer ?
#
loop_
_entity_poly.entity_id
_entity_poly.type
_entity_poly.pdbx_seq_one_letter_code
_entity_poly.pdbx_strand_id
1 'polypeptide(L)'
;MRKSEQFRGLDMGDEDKKQDMEVLDATQELVKSDRPLEGLIDGMRTIAIKRRRKLQETSRQTRWALYRKTDFNSLIDSICEAVDTLVKLFPSVQPQHNALCAEEAGHFKPQAMQQLLEVLGNHDQLLRDALLNRARAEGHTFTDVIMSGGMGTRLGDEHTNNLDAKSASMTFTGLRIENSENTSADHRYAFDKDVTLAMLKNRG
;
A
#
# COMPACT_ATOMS: atom_id res chain seq x y z
N MET A 1 -64.25 2.54 5.18
CA MET A 1 -64.47 1.47 4.17
C MET A 1 -63.11 1.16 3.55
N ARG A 2 -62.48 0.00 3.84
CA ARG A 2 -62.52 -1.26 3.04
C ARG A 2 -62.19 -0.99 1.56
N LYS A 3 -61.15 -1.51 0.91
CA LYS A 3 -60.40 -2.79 1.06
C LYS A 3 -59.00 -2.68 0.42
N SER A 4 -58.01 -3.37 0.97
CA SER A 4 -56.96 -4.05 0.18
C SER A 4 -56.37 -5.20 0.99
N GLU A 5 -57.27 -6.10 1.39
CA GLU A 5 -56.96 -7.47 1.84
C GLU A 5 -56.60 -8.30 0.60
N GLN A 6 -55.37 -8.21 0.10
CA GLN A 6 -54.96 -9.05 -1.03
C GLN A 6 -53.60 -9.73 -0.92
N PHE A 7 -53.00 -9.75 0.27
CA PHE A 7 -51.86 -10.61 0.56
C PHE A 7 -52.07 -11.34 1.89
N ARG A 8 -52.98 -12.31 1.88
CA ARG A 8 -53.03 -13.41 2.85
C ARG A 8 -52.95 -14.71 2.06
N GLY A 9 -51.95 -15.52 2.37
CA GLY A 9 -51.91 -16.94 1.99
C GLY A 9 -50.93 -17.27 0.88
N LEU A 10 -49.64 -17.29 1.21
CA LEU A 10 -48.78 -18.40 0.84
C LEU A 10 -47.95 -18.76 2.08
N ASP A 11 -48.54 -19.65 2.87
CA ASP A 11 -47.85 -20.53 3.79
C ASP A 11 -46.97 -21.45 2.92
N MET A 12 -45.69 -21.12 2.82
CA MET A 12 -44.66 -21.94 2.19
C MET A 12 -43.64 -22.23 3.27
N GLY A 13 -43.85 -23.38 3.91
CA GLY A 13 -42.84 -24.25 4.51
C GLY A 13 -41.72 -23.56 5.28
N ASP A 14 -41.83 -23.62 6.61
CA ASP A 14 -40.72 -23.57 7.55
C ASP A 14 -39.57 -24.49 7.12
N GLU A 15 -38.60 -24.02 6.31
CA GLU A 15 -37.20 -24.48 6.24
C GLU A 15 -36.37 -23.51 5.37
N ASP A 16 -36.38 -22.22 5.69
CA ASP A 16 -35.25 -21.36 5.31
C ASP A 16 -34.63 -20.83 6.57
N LYS A 17 -33.49 -21.44 6.93
CA LYS A 17 -32.59 -20.96 7.96
C LYS A 17 -32.42 -19.46 7.74
N LYS A 18 -32.98 -18.67 8.66
CA LYS A 18 -32.45 -17.35 8.97
C LYS A 18 -30.98 -17.60 9.30
N GLN A 19 -30.12 -17.51 8.30
CA GLN A 19 -28.76 -17.08 8.53
C GLN A 19 -28.96 -15.72 9.17
N ASP A 20 -28.82 -15.68 10.49
CA ASP A 20 -28.66 -14.45 11.22
C ASP A 20 -27.48 -13.76 10.53
N MET A 21 -27.82 -12.87 9.59
CA MET A 21 -26.87 -12.11 8.82
C MET A 21 -26.35 -11.07 9.79
N GLU A 22 -25.37 -11.49 10.59
CA GLU A 22 -24.61 -10.63 11.47
C GLU A 22 -24.02 -9.56 10.57
N VAL A 23 -24.62 -8.36 10.64
CA VAL A 23 -24.12 -7.19 9.94
C VAL A 23 -22.80 -6.90 10.61
N LEU A 24 -21.72 -7.39 10.01
CA LEU A 24 -20.35 -7.09 10.40
C LEU A 24 -20.21 -5.58 10.42
N ASP A 25 -20.24 -5.00 11.63
CA ASP A 25 -19.95 -3.60 11.81
C ASP A 25 -18.45 -3.43 11.57
N ALA A 26 -18.11 -3.03 10.35
CA ALA A 26 -16.74 -2.78 9.92
C ALA A 26 -16.02 -1.84 10.89
N THR A 27 -16.73 -0.93 11.56
CA THR A 27 -16.13 -0.02 12.53
C THR A 27 -15.77 -0.74 13.84
N GLN A 28 -16.55 -1.74 14.25
CA GLN A 28 -16.28 -2.52 15.46
C GLN A 28 -15.15 -3.55 15.25
N GLU A 29 -14.99 -4.10 14.04
CA GLU A 29 -13.85 -4.97 13.72
C GLU A 29 -12.55 -4.18 13.52
N LEU A 30 -12.62 -2.96 12.96
CA LEU A 30 -11.47 -2.07 12.85
C LEU A 30 -10.90 -1.66 14.22
N VAL A 31 -11.78 -1.39 15.19
CA VAL A 31 -11.36 -1.09 16.58
C VAL A 31 -10.72 -2.30 17.29
N LYS A 32 -11.04 -3.53 16.85
CA LYS A 32 -10.35 -4.75 17.33
C LYS A 32 -9.01 -4.97 16.62
N SER A 33 -8.83 -4.38 15.44
CA SER A 33 -7.58 -4.44 14.68
C SER A 33 -6.62 -3.32 15.09
N ASP A 34 -5.34 -3.51 14.80
CA ASP A 34 -4.23 -2.72 15.31
C ASP A 34 -4.35 -1.21 14.97
N ARG A 35 -4.02 -0.32 15.93
CA ARG A 35 -4.07 1.16 15.77
C ARG A 35 -3.40 1.73 14.50
N PRO A 36 -2.35 1.11 13.92
CA PRO A 36 -1.78 1.55 12.65
C PRO A 36 -2.75 1.51 11.46
N LEU A 37 -3.70 0.56 11.44
CA LEU A 37 -4.63 0.36 10.33
C LEU A 37 -5.70 1.45 10.25
N GLU A 38 -6.24 1.86 11.40
CA GLU A 38 -7.20 2.97 11.48
C GLU A 38 -6.58 4.27 10.96
N GLY A 39 -5.34 4.55 11.38
CA GLY A 39 -4.61 5.73 10.93
C GLY A 39 -4.33 5.73 9.41
N LEU A 40 -4.11 4.55 8.83
CA LEU A 40 -3.94 4.39 7.38
C LEU A 40 -5.24 4.70 6.62
N ILE A 41 -6.37 4.10 7.05
CA ILE A 41 -7.68 4.31 6.44
C ILE A 41 -8.10 5.77 6.52
N ASP A 42 -7.95 6.41 7.68
CA ASP A 42 -8.25 7.82 7.87
C ASP A 42 -7.34 8.72 7.03
N GLY A 43 -6.06 8.36 6.89
CA GLY A 43 -5.11 9.03 6.01
C GLY A 43 -5.56 9.02 4.55
N MET A 44 -5.82 7.82 4.01
CA MET A 44 -6.33 7.65 2.64
C MET A 44 -7.64 8.40 2.40
N ARG A 45 -8.57 8.29 3.35
CA ARG A 45 -9.87 8.98 3.27
C ARG A 45 -9.70 10.50 3.24
N THR A 46 -8.82 11.02 4.09
CA THR A 46 -8.54 12.46 4.17
C THR A 46 -7.94 12.98 2.86
N ILE A 47 -7.00 12.24 2.28
CA ILE A 47 -6.38 12.58 0.99
C ILE A 47 -7.46 12.63 -0.11
N ALA A 48 -8.28 11.58 -0.22
CA ALA A 48 -9.34 11.50 -1.21
C ALA A 48 -10.35 12.65 -1.08
N ILE A 49 -10.75 12.99 0.16
CA ILE A 49 -11.68 14.10 0.44
C ILE A 49 -11.06 15.45 0.07
N LYS A 50 -9.78 15.68 0.43
CA LYS A 50 -9.08 16.94 0.10
C LYS A 50 -8.97 17.16 -1.41
N ARG A 51 -8.74 16.09 -2.18
CA ARG A 51 -8.53 16.15 -3.63
C ARG A 51 -9.83 16.22 -4.42
N ARG A 52 -10.92 15.69 -3.88
CA ARG A 52 -12.25 15.93 -4.43
C ARG A 52 -12.55 17.42 -4.29
N ARG A 53 -12.37 18.20 -5.38
CA ARG A 53 -12.93 19.57 -5.48
C ARG A 53 -14.36 19.48 -4.99
N LYS A 54 -14.79 20.40 -4.10
CA LYS A 54 -16.14 20.53 -3.53
C LYS A 54 -17.23 20.26 -4.59
N LEU A 55 -17.45 18.99 -4.92
CA LEU A 55 -18.46 18.56 -5.85
C LEU A 55 -19.68 18.62 -4.98
N GLN A 56 -20.49 19.65 -5.24
CA GLN A 56 -21.68 20.00 -4.51
C GLN A 56 -22.30 18.77 -3.84
N GLU A 57 -22.31 18.76 -2.50
CA GLU A 57 -22.95 17.76 -1.63
C GLU A 57 -24.48 17.78 -1.83
N THR A 58 -24.94 17.60 -3.05
CA THR A 58 -26.33 17.88 -3.46
C THR A 58 -27.21 16.64 -3.41
N SER A 59 -26.66 15.47 -3.07
CA SER A 59 -27.47 14.30 -2.77
C SER A 59 -26.91 13.51 -1.59
N ARG A 60 -27.79 13.23 -0.63
CA ARG A 60 -27.52 12.37 0.51
C ARG A 60 -27.26 10.96 -0.04
N GLN A 61 -26.02 10.49 0.03
CA GLN A 61 -25.67 9.16 -0.44
C GLN A 61 -26.32 8.11 0.46
N THR A 62 -27.05 7.16 -0.14
CA THR A 62 -27.62 6.02 0.58
C THR A 62 -26.49 5.05 0.95
N ARG A 63 -26.43 4.63 2.21
CA ARG A 63 -25.49 3.61 2.67
C ARG A 63 -25.95 2.23 2.19
N TRP A 64 -25.02 1.46 1.65
CA TRP A 64 -25.22 0.07 1.23
C TRP A 64 -23.99 -0.74 1.63
N ALA A 65 -24.14 -2.06 1.74
CA ALA A 65 -23.10 -2.97 2.17
C ALA A 65 -22.82 -4.04 1.10
N LEU A 66 -21.56 -4.46 1.00
CA LEU A 66 -21.12 -5.61 0.20
C LEU A 66 -20.99 -6.82 1.12
N TYR A 67 -21.80 -7.84 0.89
CA TYR A 67 -21.87 -9.03 1.75
C TYR A 67 -20.91 -10.14 1.32
N ARG A 68 -20.46 -10.14 0.06
CA ARG A 68 -19.58 -11.17 -0.49
C ARG A 68 -18.22 -10.59 -0.83
N LYS A 69 -17.16 -11.28 -0.41
CA LYS A 69 -15.78 -10.93 -0.74
C LYS A 69 -15.52 -10.93 -2.25
N THR A 70 -16.18 -11.80 -3.00
CA THR A 70 -16.09 -11.84 -4.47
C THR A 70 -16.57 -10.56 -5.11
N ASP A 71 -17.68 -10.01 -4.62
CA ASP A 71 -18.29 -8.80 -5.17
C ASP A 71 -17.43 -7.58 -4.83
N PHE A 72 -16.85 -7.56 -3.63
CA PHE A 72 -15.86 -6.56 -3.23
C PHE A 72 -14.61 -6.59 -4.13
N ASN A 73 -13.98 -7.76 -4.31
CA ASN A 73 -12.79 -7.88 -5.15
C ASN A 73 -13.07 -7.48 -6.61
N SER A 74 -14.19 -7.95 -7.17
CA SER A 74 -14.61 -7.60 -8.54
C SER A 74 -14.81 -6.10 -8.73
N LEU A 75 -15.38 -5.42 -7.72
CA LEU A 75 -15.52 -3.97 -7.72
C LEU A 75 -14.16 -3.26 -7.72
N ILE A 76 -13.22 -3.71 -6.88
CA ILE A 76 -11.86 -3.15 -6.84
C ILE A 76 -11.17 -3.34 -8.19
N ASP A 77 -11.18 -4.55 -8.74
CA ASP A 77 -10.55 -4.86 -10.02
C ASP A 77 -11.12 -4.01 -11.17
N SER A 78 -12.45 -3.87 -11.21
CA SER A 78 -13.13 -3.04 -12.22
C SER A 78 -12.77 -1.56 -12.11
N ILE A 79 -12.63 -1.03 -10.88
CA ILE A 79 -12.20 0.35 -10.66
C ILE A 79 -10.74 0.54 -11.08
N CYS A 80 -9.86 -0.38 -10.72
CA CYS A 80 -8.46 -0.35 -11.13
C CYS A 80 -8.32 -0.35 -12.64
N GLU A 81 -9.01 -1.25 -13.35
CA GLU A 81 -8.98 -1.32 -14.81
C GLU A 81 -9.50 -0.03 -15.47
N ALA A 82 -10.57 0.55 -14.92
CA ALA A 82 -11.11 1.82 -15.41
C ALA A 82 -10.12 2.99 -15.22
N VAL A 83 -9.46 3.05 -14.07
CA VAL A 83 -8.44 4.08 -13.77
C VAL A 83 -7.21 3.88 -14.66
N ASP A 84 -6.72 2.65 -14.83
CA ASP A 84 -5.60 2.33 -15.71
C ASP A 84 -5.89 2.73 -17.16
N THR A 85 -7.11 2.47 -17.62
CA THR A 85 -7.57 2.90 -18.95
C THR A 85 -7.58 4.42 -19.04
N LEU A 86 -8.05 5.13 -18.01
CA LEU A 86 -8.05 6.59 -17.98
C LEU A 86 -6.62 7.16 -18.03
N VAL A 87 -5.67 6.57 -17.31
CA VAL A 87 -4.26 7.00 -17.34
C VAL A 87 -3.67 6.77 -18.74
N LYS A 88 -3.96 5.64 -19.39
CA LYS A 88 -3.50 5.35 -20.76
C LYS A 88 -4.06 6.32 -21.80
N LEU A 89 -5.30 6.79 -21.62
CA LEU A 89 -5.93 7.76 -22.52
C LEU A 89 -5.34 9.17 -22.39
N PHE A 90 -4.74 9.51 -21.25
CA PHE A 90 -4.19 10.85 -20.98
C PHE A 90 -2.73 10.80 -20.51
N PRO A 91 -1.78 10.42 -21.39
CA PRO A 91 -0.37 10.29 -21.02
C PRO A 91 0.26 11.63 -20.58
N SER A 92 -0.28 12.76 -21.03
CA SER A 92 0.16 14.11 -20.63
C SER A 92 -0.05 14.40 -19.14
N VAL A 93 -0.94 13.67 -18.46
CA VAL A 93 -1.25 13.84 -17.03
C VAL A 93 -0.38 12.94 -16.14
N GLN A 94 0.31 11.97 -16.73
CA GLN A 94 1.13 11.00 -15.98
C GLN A 94 2.23 11.65 -15.11
N PRO A 95 2.96 12.69 -15.56
CA PRO A 95 3.93 13.37 -14.68
C PRO A 95 3.28 14.01 -13.46
N GLN A 96 2.09 14.59 -13.64
CA GLN A 96 1.32 15.19 -12.56
C GLN A 96 0.78 14.12 -11.61
N HIS A 97 0.31 12.99 -12.14
CA HIS A 97 -0.13 11.85 -11.33
C HIS A 97 1.00 11.30 -10.46
N ASN A 98 2.20 11.13 -11.02
CA ASN A 98 3.38 10.68 -10.27
C ASN A 98 3.76 11.67 -9.16
N ALA A 99 3.72 12.98 -9.44
CA ALA A 99 3.97 14.01 -8.44
C ALA A 99 2.93 13.96 -7.31
N LEU A 100 1.67 13.71 -7.66
CA LEU A 100 0.58 13.55 -6.72
C LEU A 100 0.73 12.28 -5.86
N CYS A 101 1.15 11.15 -6.42
CA CYS A 101 1.42 9.93 -5.65
C CYS A 101 2.61 10.12 -4.69
N ALA A 102 3.65 10.86 -5.10
CA ALA A 102 4.78 11.19 -4.24
C ALA A 102 4.36 12.07 -3.05
N GLU A 103 3.46 13.03 -3.28
CA GLU A 103 2.85 13.84 -2.21
C GLU A 103 2.00 12.98 -1.26
N GLU A 104 1.23 12.01 -1.77
CA GLU A 104 0.41 11.11 -0.94
C GLU A 104 1.26 10.18 -0.08
N ALA A 105 2.33 9.61 -0.65
CA ALA A 105 3.33 8.87 0.10
C ALA A 105 3.89 9.73 1.25
N GLY A 106 4.00 11.04 1.02
CA GLY A 106 4.22 12.13 1.99
C GLY A 106 3.51 12.02 3.33
N HIS A 107 2.25 11.58 3.29
CA HIS A 107 1.34 11.67 4.41
C HIS A 107 1.36 10.44 5.33
N PHE A 108 1.97 9.33 4.90
CA PHE A 108 1.95 8.09 5.64
C PHE A 108 3.21 7.92 6.50
N LYS A 109 3.03 7.37 7.70
CA LYS A 109 4.15 6.97 8.58
C LYS A 109 4.80 5.69 8.07
N PRO A 110 6.09 5.43 8.37
CA PRO A 110 6.82 4.24 7.90
C PRO A 110 6.11 2.91 8.15
N GLN A 111 5.50 2.74 9.33
CA GLN A 111 4.78 1.52 9.70
C GLN A 111 3.51 1.33 8.86
N ALA A 112 2.78 2.42 8.59
CA ALA A 112 1.59 2.39 7.74
C ALA A 112 1.93 2.19 6.26
N MET A 113 3.10 2.66 5.81
CA MET A 113 3.58 2.43 4.45
C MET A 113 3.83 0.94 4.17
N GLN A 114 4.40 0.20 5.13
CA GLN A 114 4.63 -1.25 4.99
C GLN A 114 3.32 -2.02 4.82
N GLN A 115 2.32 -1.74 5.68
CA GLN A 115 0.99 -2.34 5.58
C GLN A 115 0.30 -1.98 4.26
N LEU A 116 0.44 -0.73 3.82
CA LEU A 116 -0.13 -0.28 2.56
C LEU A 116 0.52 -0.97 1.35
N LEU A 117 1.83 -1.22 1.37
CA LEU A 117 2.54 -1.95 0.31
C LEU A 117 2.07 -3.42 0.17
N GLU A 118 1.73 -4.06 1.29
CA GLU A 118 1.16 -5.41 1.28
C GLU A 118 -0.24 -5.43 0.65
N VAL A 119 -1.07 -4.44 1.00
CA VAL A 119 -2.47 -4.35 0.51
C VAL A 119 -2.55 -3.86 -0.93
N LEU A 120 -1.69 -2.93 -1.33
CA LEU A 120 -1.66 -2.35 -2.69
C LEU A 120 -1.43 -3.41 -3.76
N GLY A 121 -0.67 -4.48 -3.45
CA GLY A 121 -0.38 -5.56 -4.40
C GLY A 121 0.04 -5.00 -5.76
N ASN A 122 -0.77 -5.30 -6.79
CA ASN A 122 -0.62 -4.82 -8.16
C ASN A 122 -1.71 -3.80 -8.58
N HIS A 123 -2.56 -3.36 -7.66
CA HIS A 123 -3.73 -2.53 -7.96
C HIS A 123 -3.40 -1.07 -8.27
N ASP A 124 -2.29 -0.54 -7.72
CA ASP A 124 -1.81 0.81 -8.01
C ASP A 124 -0.28 0.82 -7.98
N GLN A 125 0.31 0.67 -9.18
CA GLN A 125 1.76 0.63 -9.36
C GLN A 125 2.42 1.99 -9.10
N LEU A 126 1.73 3.09 -9.42
CA LEU A 126 2.30 4.43 -9.27
C LEU A 126 2.45 4.82 -7.81
N LEU A 127 1.43 4.54 -6.99
CA LEU A 127 1.50 4.75 -5.55
C LEU A 127 2.50 3.80 -4.89
N ARG A 128 2.55 2.54 -5.33
CA ARG A 128 3.55 1.57 -4.86
C ARG A 128 4.97 2.07 -5.11
N ASP A 129 5.26 2.54 -6.32
CA ASP A 129 6.57 3.06 -6.68
C ASP A 129 6.91 4.33 -5.89
N ALA A 130 5.94 5.21 -5.67
CA ALA A 130 6.11 6.40 -4.83
C ALA A 130 6.46 6.04 -3.38
N LEU A 131 5.77 5.05 -2.80
CA LEU A 131 6.05 4.55 -1.44
C LEU A 131 7.43 3.90 -1.35
N LEU A 132 7.83 3.09 -2.33
CA LEU A 132 9.16 2.48 -2.37
C LEU A 132 10.27 3.52 -2.52
N ASN A 133 10.06 4.53 -3.37
CA ASN A 133 11.01 5.63 -3.53
C ASN A 133 11.12 6.48 -2.27
N ARG A 134 10.00 6.68 -1.56
CA ARG A 134 10.01 7.35 -0.26
C ARG A 134 10.75 6.54 0.80
N ALA A 135 10.47 5.24 0.90
CA ALA A 135 11.19 4.36 1.82
C ALA A 135 12.70 4.40 1.57
N ARG A 136 13.13 4.41 0.30
CA ARG A 136 14.54 4.60 -0.08
C ARG A 136 15.09 5.98 0.29
N ALA A 137 14.28 7.03 0.18
CA ALA A 137 14.70 8.39 0.53
C ALA A 137 14.81 8.60 2.05
N GLU A 138 13.96 7.95 2.84
CA GLU A 138 13.98 8.02 4.31
C GLU A 138 15.14 7.22 4.93
N GLY A 139 15.65 6.21 4.22
CA GLY A 139 16.77 5.42 4.71
C GLY A 139 16.37 4.19 5.51
N HIS A 140 17.35 3.34 5.79
CA HIS A 140 17.24 2.23 6.73
C HIS A 140 17.49 2.73 8.14
N THR A 141 16.53 2.53 9.05
CA THR A 141 16.71 2.78 10.47
C THR A 141 16.77 1.46 11.23
N PHE A 142 17.88 1.22 11.90
CA PHE A 142 18.11 0.03 12.72
C PHE A 142 18.11 0.43 14.19
N THR A 143 17.23 -0.17 14.99
CA THR A 143 17.10 0.09 16.44
C THR A 143 17.40 -1.17 17.24
N ASP A 144 18.16 -1.03 18.32
CA ASP A 144 18.51 -2.11 19.28
C ASP A 144 19.12 -3.34 18.61
N VAL A 145 20.05 -3.11 17.67
CA VAL A 145 20.75 -4.19 16.97
C VAL A 145 21.82 -4.79 17.88
N ILE A 146 21.66 -6.06 18.20
CA ILE A 146 22.67 -6.86 18.89
C ILE A 146 23.31 -7.80 17.86
N MET A 147 24.60 -7.60 17.61
CA MET A 147 25.40 -8.49 16.77
C MET A 147 26.29 -9.34 17.66
N SER A 148 26.02 -10.64 17.72
CA SER A 148 26.85 -11.59 18.45
C SER A 148 27.19 -12.82 17.63
N GLY A 149 28.46 -13.24 17.70
CA GLY A 149 28.95 -14.45 17.03
C GLY A 149 30.10 -14.19 16.06
N GLY A 150 30.99 -15.16 15.91
CA GLY A 150 32.23 -15.04 15.12
C GLY A 150 32.06 -15.01 13.60
N MET A 151 30.83 -14.98 13.08
CA MET A 151 30.59 -14.83 11.64
C MET A 151 30.47 -13.36 11.25
N GLY A 152 31.07 -13.00 10.11
CA GLY A 152 30.99 -11.65 9.59
C GLY A 152 29.56 -11.27 9.22
N THR A 153 29.08 -10.15 9.77
CA THR A 153 27.73 -9.63 9.54
C THR A 153 27.80 -8.35 8.71
N ARG A 154 26.99 -8.24 7.65
CA ARG A 154 26.93 -7.01 6.84
C ARG A 154 25.51 -6.49 6.80
N LEU A 155 25.36 -5.19 6.99
CA LEU A 155 24.09 -4.48 6.88
C LEU A 155 24.24 -3.40 5.81
N GLY A 156 23.25 -3.31 4.93
CA GLY A 156 23.20 -2.33 3.85
C GLY A 156 22.60 -2.93 2.58
N ASP A 157 22.49 -2.09 1.56
CA ASP A 157 21.95 -2.49 0.27
C ASP A 157 23.05 -3.10 -0.62
N GLU A 158 22.71 -4.16 -1.33
CA GLU A 158 23.56 -4.70 -2.39
C GLU A 158 22.98 -4.35 -3.76
N HIS A 159 23.73 -3.59 -4.52
CA HIS A 159 23.39 -3.16 -5.87
C HIS A 159 24.25 -3.91 -6.88
N THR A 160 23.61 -4.69 -7.74
CA THR A 160 24.26 -5.40 -8.85
C THR A 160 23.91 -4.74 -10.17
N ASN A 161 24.92 -4.40 -10.97
CA ASN A 161 24.77 -3.85 -12.33
C ASN A 161 23.88 -2.60 -12.45
N ASN A 162 23.73 -1.82 -11.37
CA ASN A 162 22.90 -0.62 -11.34
C ASN A 162 23.74 0.61 -10.98
N LEU A 163 24.06 1.41 -12.01
CA LEU A 163 24.85 2.64 -11.88
C LEU A 163 24.05 3.82 -11.30
N ASP A 164 22.72 3.80 -11.46
CA ASP A 164 21.82 4.84 -10.97
C ASP A 164 21.25 4.50 -9.58
N ALA A 165 21.73 3.42 -8.96
CA ALA A 165 21.31 3.01 -7.64
C ALA A 165 21.73 4.04 -6.59
N LYS A 166 20.76 4.83 -6.14
CA LYS A 166 20.89 5.71 -4.98
C LYS A 166 20.81 4.86 -3.72
N SER A 167 21.89 4.88 -2.94
CA SER A 167 21.92 4.28 -1.61
C SER A 167 21.02 5.07 -0.67
N ALA A 168 20.16 4.36 0.05
CA ALA A 168 19.34 4.93 1.11
C ALA A 168 20.23 5.30 2.31
N SER A 169 19.93 6.36 3.08
CA SER A 169 20.72 6.65 4.29
C SER A 169 20.59 5.50 5.29
N MET A 170 21.61 5.23 6.10
CA MET A 170 21.54 4.21 7.16
C MET A 170 21.78 4.85 8.52
N THR A 171 20.84 4.65 9.45
CA THR A 171 20.93 5.17 10.82
C THR A 171 20.85 4.02 11.82
N PHE A 172 21.78 3.97 12.77
CA PHE A 172 21.85 2.96 13.82
C PHE A 172 21.62 3.60 15.19
N THR A 173 20.68 3.05 15.95
CA THR A 173 20.43 3.44 17.34
C THR A 173 20.54 2.20 18.23
N GLY A 174 21.30 2.26 19.34
CA GLY A 174 21.43 1.13 20.27
C GLY A 174 22.24 -0.06 19.75
N LEU A 175 23.23 0.18 18.87
CA LEU A 175 24.07 -0.88 18.31
C LEU A 175 25.02 -1.46 19.36
N ARG A 176 24.94 -2.78 19.59
CA ARG A 176 25.83 -3.54 20.48
C ARG A 176 26.50 -4.66 19.68
N ILE A 177 27.83 -4.64 19.61
CA ILE A 177 28.63 -5.64 18.91
C ILE A 177 29.45 -6.42 19.94
N GLU A 178 29.23 -7.73 20.02
CA GLU A 178 29.91 -8.62 20.96
C GLU A 178 30.48 -9.83 20.21
N ASN A 179 31.78 -10.11 20.35
CA ASN A 179 32.43 -11.27 19.72
C ASN A 179 32.21 -11.40 18.20
N SER A 180 32.25 -10.30 17.44
CA SER A 180 32.19 -10.31 15.96
C SER A 180 33.58 -10.19 15.34
N GLU A 181 33.89 -11.04 14.36
CA GLU A 181 35.14 -10.97 13.60
C GLU A 181 35.13 -9.89 12.53
N ASN A 182 33.99 -9.65 11.87
CA ASN A 182 33.91 -8.66 10.78
C ASN A 182 32.49 -8.11 10.61
N THR A 183 32.23 -6.92 11.14
CA THR A 183 30.95 -6.23 10.96
C THR A 183 31.13 -5.03 10.04
N SER A 184 30.32 -4.92 8.99
CA SER A 184 30.28 -3.71 8.15
C SER A 184 28.85 -3.21 7.95
N ALA A 185 28.65 -1.90 8.11
CA ALA A 185 27.45 -1.21 7.69
C ALA A 185 27.79 -0.32 6.50
N ASP A 186 27.49 -0.80 5.29
CA ASP A 186 27.82 -0.09 4.04
C ASP A 186 26.98 -0.62 2.88
N HIS A 187 26.85 0.20 1.83
CA HIS A 187 26.22 -0.20 0.58
C HIS A 187 27.26 -0.78 -0.37
N ARG A 188 26.95 -1.96 -0.93
CA ARG A 188 27.86 -2.63 -1.87
C ARG A 188 27.38 -2.41 -3.30
N TYR A 189 28.32 -2.01 -4.15
CA TYR A 189 28.13 -1.95 -5.59
C TYR A 189 28.96 -3.03 -6.28
N ALA A 190 28.30 -3.99 -6.91
CA ALA A 190 28.93 -5.05 -7.68
C ALA A 190 28.59 -4.85 -9.17
N PHE A 191 29.62 -4.82 -10.00
CA PHE A 191 29.47 -4.69 -11.44
C PHE A 191 30.09 -5.89 -12.13
N ASP A 192 29.34 -6.49 -13.05
CA ASP A 192 29.86 -7.52 -13.92
C ASP A 192 30.83 -6.90 -14.94
N LYS A 193 31.90 -7.63 -15.26
CA LYS A 193 32.91 -7.23 -16.25
C LYS A 193 32.28 -7.08 -17.63
N ASP A 194 31.32 -7.93 -17.98
CA ASP A 194 30.68 -7.90 -19.30
C ASP A 194 29.73 -6.70 -19.44
N VAL A 195 29.02 -6.37 -18.35
CA VAL A 195 28.14 -5.19 -18.29
C VAL A 195 28.94 -3.90 -18.31
N THR A 196 30.05 -3.84 -17.58
CA THR A 196 30.92 -2.64 -17.56
C THR A 196 31.58 -2.39 -18.92
N LEU A 197 32.00 -3.45 -19.62
CA LEU A 197 32.52 -3.35 -20.99
C LEU A 197 31.46 -2.91 -22.02
N ALA A 198 30.23 -3.41 -21.92
CA ALA A 198 29.13 -2.98 -22.77
C ALA A 198 28.75 -1.52 -22.52
N MET A 199 28.74 -1.09 -21.26
CA MET A 199 28.45 0.29 -20.85
C MET A 199 29.52 1.29 -21.34
N LEU A 200 30.80 0.90 -21.30
CA LEU A 200 31.91 1.73 -21.80
C LEU A 200 31.87 1.90 -23.33
N LYS A 201 31.42 0.88 -24.07
CA LYS A 201 31.31 0.94 -25.54
C LYS A 201 30.16 1.82 -26.03
N ASN A 202 29.07 1.95 -25.27
CA ASN A 202 27.91 2.78 -25.64
C ASN A 202 28.08 4.27 -25.30
N ARG A 203 29.20 4.68 -24.69
CA ARG A 203 29.49 6.07 -24.31
C ARG A 203 30.53 6.77 -25.21
N GLY A 204 31.01 6.12 -26.26
CA GLY A 204 31.89 6.70 -27.29
C GLY A 204 31.14 6.90 -28.60
#